data_AF-A0A6B2L362-F1
#
_entry.id   AF-A0A6B2L362-F1
#
_cell.length_a   1.000
_cell.length_b   1.000
_cell.length_c   1.000
_cell.angle_alpha   90.00
_cell.angle_beta   90.00
_cell.angle_gamma   90.00
#
_symmetry.space_group_name_H-M   'P 1'
#
loop_
_entity.id
_entity.type
_entity.pdbx_description
1 polymer ?
#
loop_
_entity_poly.entity_id
_entity_poly.type
_entity_poly.pdbx_seq_one_letter_code
_entity_poly.pdbx_strand_id
1 'polypeptide(L)'
;MSWSSCWLGNTYPIFFYAGNEADITLFWGNSGFIFELAATRNALVVFGEHRYYGQSLPFGAQSWQPRNIPFLSSEQTLADYAVLLAHLKEALRCPDSRVVVFGGSYGGMLAFYMRLKYPHLVDAALASSAPIGTVGGGGREEPPFYQTVTGDFNAVSPLCPAIVRDAFVQIHNLSSTTSGRALLALKLQTCAVPEATDIEQLVQWLTHGLSTMAMVDYPYPTSFQGALPAWPVNASCEILQKGAAPGIDSLANIGQAVGLLYNGSGELPCFDIYQEYTICSIPTGCGGGQDGLSWDYQVCTEFGFFTQTDFVHDMFPPAVWNLGNLTQYCKDKWGVAPDLRRTEVEYGGREVGASRVVFSNGVLDPWKGGGVYGNVTEREVWSIVIEGGAHHLDLRGSDERDPESVVRARAFEAEWIARWTASGFGKDKEMKYSWPWYKFQIGSAT
;
A
#
# COMPACT_ATOMS: atom_id res chain seq x y z
N MET A 1 15.19 46.41 6.96
CA MET A 1 15.68 45.02 6.84
C MET A 1 14.49 44.16 6.49
N SER A 2 14.39 43.70 5.24
CA SER A 2 13.26 42.93 4.73
C SER A 2 13.30 41.51 5.28
N TRP A 3 12.40 41.22 6.21
CA TRP A 3 12.24 39.90 6.78
C TRP A 3 10.82 39.44 6.51
N SER A 4 10.60 38.58 5.52
CA SER A 4 9.32 37.89 5.41
C SER A 4 9.51 36.54 4.72
N SER A 5 9.84 35.51 5.50
CA SER A 5 9.37 34.18 5.11
C SER A 5 8.00 33.98 5.73
N CYS A 6 7.10 33.63 4.82
CA CYS A 6 5.87 32.88 4.98
C CYS A 6 5.45 32.41 3.58
N TRP A 7 6.43 32.14 2.71
CA TRP A 7 6.42 31.64 1.32
C TRP A 7 5.50 32.34 0.29
N LEU A 8 4.26 32.68 0.63
CA LEU A 8 3.34 33.57 -0.09
C LEU A 8 2.52 34.50 0.86
N GLY A 9 2.54 34.28 2.20
CA GLY A 9 1.75 34.93 3.25
C GLY A 9 1.59 34.04 4.53
N ASN A 10 1.30 34.62 5.69
CA ASN A 10 1.33 33.92 7.01
C ASN A 10 0.27 32.83 7.23
N THR A 11 -0.58 32.53 6.25
CA THR A 11 -1.78 31.68 6.42
C THR A 11 -1.91 30.55 5.40
N TYR A 12 -0.91 30.34 4.54
CA TYR A 12 -0.99 29.27 3.54
C TYR A 12 -0.73 27.89 4.16
N PRO A 13 -1.46 26.85 3.73
CA PRO A 13 -1.29 25.52 4.31
C PRO A 13 0.01 24.85 3.82
N ILE A 14 0.47 23.89 4.59
CA ILE A 14 1.51 22.93 4.21
C ILE A 14 0.81 21.62 3.88
N PHE A 15 1.00 21.12 2.67
CA PHE A 15 0.62 19.79 2.26
C PHE A 15 1.83 18.89 2.36
N PHE A 16 1.76 17.95 3.29
CA PHE A 16 2.86 17.05 3.62
C PHE A 16 2.51 15.63 3.20
N TYR A 17 3.24 15.04 2.27
CA TYR A 17 3.14 13.62 1.98
C TYR A 17 3.99 12.84 2.98
N ALA A 18 3.37 11.93 3.73
CA ALA A 18 4.06 10.97 4.58
C ALA A 18 4.63 9.86 3.70
N GLY A 19 5.91 9.99 3.34
CA GLY A 19 6.63 8.98 2.57
C GLY A 19 6.54 7.60 3.23
N ASN A 20 6.57 6.57 2.39
CA ASN A 20 6.38 5.21 2.83
C ASN A 20 7.48 4.31 2.25
N GLU A 21 7.19 3.04 1.96
CA GLU A 21 8.14 1.95 1.78
C GLU A 21 8.95 1.95 0.46
N ALA A 22 9.34 3.12 -0.02
CA ALA A 22 10.20 3.29 -1.20
C ALA A 22 10.89 4.67 -1.23
N ASP A 23 11.78 4.86 -2.21
CA ASP A 23 12.32 6.19 -2.58
C ASP A 23 11.19 7.22 -2.76
N ILE A 24 11.36 8.40 -2.14
CA ILE A 24 10.32 9.43 -2.10
C ILE A 24 9.94 9.97 -3.48
N THR A 25 10.86 9.89 -4.45
CA THR A 25 10.62 10.37 -5.82
C THR A 25 9.57 9.55 -6.55
N LEU A 26 9.40 8.27 -6.19
CA LEU A 26 8.32 7.42 -6.70
C LEU A 26 6.95 8.00 -6.32
N PHE A 27 6.77 8.35 -5.05
CA PHE A 27 5.53 8.93 -4.55
C PHE A 27 5.30 10.35 -5.08
N TRP A 28 6.36 11.15 -5.19
CA TRP A 28 6.33 12.47 -5.83
C TRP A 28 5.78 12.37 -7.26
N GLY A 29 6.28 11.43 -8.07
CA GLY A 29 5.87 11.25 -9.45
C GLY A 29 4.46 10.68 -9.64
N ASN A 30 3.86 10.11 -8.59
CA ASN A 30 2.57 9.40 -8.68
C ASN A 30 1.43 10.04 -7.86
N SER A 31 1.70 11.11 -7.09
CA SER A 31 0.70 11.77 -6.21
C SER A 31 0.27 13.14 -6.73
N GLY A 32 -0.12 13.21 -8.02
CA GLY A 32 -0.42 14.44 -8.74
C GLY A 32 -1.52 15.32 -8.12
N PHE A 33 -2.54 14.71 -7.50
CA PHE A 33 -3.66 15.44 -6.89
C PHE A 33 -3.20 16.46 -5.83
N ILE A 34 -2.12 16.15 -5.10
CA ILE A 34 -1.58 17.04 -4.06
C ILE A 34 -1.08 18.35 -4.69
N PHE A 35 -0.43 18.29 -5.85
CA PHE A 35 0.04 19.47 -6.57
C PHE A 35 -1.10 20.28 -7.16
N GLU A 36 -2.11 19.62 -7.73
CA GLU A 36 -3.32 20.27 -8.25
C GLU A 36 -4.06 21.01 -7.14
N LEU A 37 -4.25 20.35 -6.00
CA LEU A 37 -4.87 20.96 -4.83
C LEU A 37 -4.01 22.11 -4.31
N ALA A 38 -2.69 21.93 -4.22
CA ALA A 38 -1.77 22.96 -3.75
C ALA A 38 -1.81 24.22 -4.63
N ALA A 39 -1.94 24.07 -5.95
CA ALA A 39 -2.05 25.19 -6.88
C ALA A 39 -3.31 26.04 -6.61
N THR A 40 -4.44 25.41 -6.25
CA THR A 40 -5.67 26.14 -5.90
C THR A 40 -5.67 26.74 -4.50
N ARG A 41 -4.80 26.22 -3.61
CA ARG A 41 -4.72 26.61 -2.19
C ARG A 41 -3.49 27.44 -1.84
N ASN A 42 -2.61 27.67 -2.80
CA ASN A 42 -1.28 28.25 -2.60
C ASN A 42 -0.52 27.52 -1.48
N ALA A 43 -0.63 26.19 -1.44
CA ALA A 43 -0.02 25.38 -0.39
C ALA A 43 1.47 25.13 -0.67
N LEU A 44 2.28 25.09 0.39
CA LEU A 44 3.62 24.53 0.31
C LEU A 44 3.51 23.01 0.24
N VAL A 45 4.10 22.38 -0.77
CA VAL A 45 4.15 20.93 -0.90
C VAL A 45 5.47 20.40 -0.37
N VAL A 46 5.41 19.42 0.52
CA VAL A 46 6.56 18.75 1.14
C VAL A 46 6.34 17.25 1.04
N PHE A 47 7.33 16.51 0.58
CA PHE A 47 7.34 15.06 0.65
C PHE A 47 8.44 14.64 1.62
N GLY A 48 8.06 14.09 2.77
CA GLY A 48 9.01 13.59 3.76
C GLY A 48 9.37 12.15 3.44
N GLU A 49 10.63 11.89 3.10
CA GLU A 49 11.11 10.52 2.86
C GLU A 49 11.16 9.73 4.18
N HIS A 50 10.73 8.47 4.10
CA HIS A 50 10.73 7.57 5.25
C HIS A 50 12.16 7.14 5.59
N ARG A 51 12.51 7.10 6.87
CA ARG A 51 13.82 6.56 7.29
C ARG A 51 14.01 5.12 6.78
N TYR A 52 15.23 4.76 6.38
CA TYR A 52 15.61 3.47 5.80
C TYR A 52 15.12 3.20 4.37
N TYR A 53 14.50 4.18 3.72
CA TYR A 53 14.10 4.07 2.32
C TYR A 53 14.80 5.15 1.48
N GLY A 54 15.02 4.86 0.21
CA GLY A 54 15.66 5.78 -0.73
C GLY A 54 17.03 6.27 -0.22
N GLN A 55 17.15 7.57 0.02
CA GLN A 55 18.39 8.20 0.46
C GLN A 55 18.42 8.51 1.97
N SER A 56 17.32 8.32 2.69
CA SER A 56 17.16 8.69 4.09
C SER A 56 17.63 7.57 5.01
N LEU A 57 18.93 7.27 4.93
CA LEU A 57 19.58 6.15 5.60
C LEU A 57 20.33 6.62 6.88
N PRO A 58 19.82 6.35 8.10
CA PRO A 58 20.42 6.89 9.34
C PRO A 58 21.88 6.48 9.56
N PHE A 59 22.29 5.35 8.97
CA PHE A 59 23.65 4.82 9.04
C PHE A 59 24.26 4.57 7.65
N GLY A 60 23.76 5.24 6.61
CA GLY A 60 24.16 5.01 5.22
C GLY A 60 24.01 3.54 4.82
N ALA A 61 24.99 2.99 4.11
CA ALA A 61 25.00 1.58 3.70
C ALA A 61 25.00 0.57 4.87
N GLN A 62 25.27 1.00 6.10
CA GLN A 62 25.22 0.13 7.29
C GLN A 62 23.84 0.09 7.94
N SER A 63 22.82 0.71 7.37
CA SER A 63 21.49 0.81 7.99
C SER A 63 20.89 -0.57 8.30
N TRP A 64 21.06 -1.56 7.43
CA TRP A 64 20.53 -2.93 7.62
C TRP A 64 21.39 -3.85 8.51
N GLN A 65 22.44 -3.33 9.16
CA GLN A 65 23.21 -4.13 10.12
C GLN A 65 22.38 -4.42 11.38
N PRO A 66 22.55 -5.58 12.06
CA PRO A 66 21.71 -5.95 13.21
C PRO A 66 21.64 -4.93 14.35
N ARG A 67 22.71 -4.16 14.57
CA ARG A 67 22.75 -3.09 15.59
C ARG A 67 22.06 -1.78 15.16
N ASN A 68 21.81 -1.63 13.86
CA ASN A 68 21.36 -0.40 13.22
C ASN A 68 19.90 -0.53 12.74
N ILE A 69 19.47 -1.66 12.18
CA ILE A 69 18.09 -1.83 11.70
C ILE A 69 17.01 -1.63 12.78
N PRO A 70 17.24 -1.84 14.10
CA PRO A 70 16.20 -1.62 15.12
C PRO A 70 15.70 -0.17 15.28
N PHE A 71 16.34 0.84 14.65
CA PHE A 71 15.78 2.20 14.62
C PHE A 71 14.77 2.42 13.49
N LEU A 72 14.48 1.40 12.68
CA LEU A 72 13.38 1.39 11.73
C LEU A 72 12.08 1.00 12.46
N SER A 73 11.22 1.98 12.72
CA SER A 73 9.85 1.75 13.20
C SER A 73 8.92 2.86 12.75
N SER A 74 7.62 2.59 12.77
CA SER A 74 6.57 3.56 12.49
C SER A 74 6.61 4.75 13.45
N GLU A 75 6.77 4.54 14.76
CA GLU A 75 6.80 5.64 15.75
C GLU A 75 8.01 6.56 15.55
N GLN A 76 9.16 5.98 15.24
CA GLN A 76 10.37 6.71 14.92
C GLN A 76 10.20 7.59 13.66
N THR A 77 9.54 7.04 12.64
CA THR A 77 9.22 7.76 11.41
C THR A 77 8.22 8.89 11.66
N LEU A 78 7.17 8.65 12.46
CA LEU A 78 6.22 9.70 12.84
C LEU A 78 6.93 10.83 13.61
N ALA A 79 7.89 10.50 14.48
CA ALA A 79 8.70 11.48 15.17
C ALA A 79 9.59 12.29 14.20
N ASP A 80 10.18 11.68 13.19
CA ASP A 80 10.94 12.39 12.15
C ASP A 80 10.06 13.41 11.41
N TYR A 81 8.86 12.99 10.99
CA TYR A 81 7.92 13.89 10.32
C TYR A 81 7.46 15.02 11.23
N ALA A 82 7.21 14.76 12.51
CA ALA A 82 6.86 15.79 13.48
C ALA A 82 7.98 16.83 13.67
N VAL A 83 9.23 16.38 13.80
CA VAL A 83 10.40 17.26 13.93
C VAL A 83 10.63 18.05 12.64
N LEU A 84 10.51 17.41 11.47
CA LEU A 84 10.64 18.07 10.18
C LEU A 84 9.58 19.17 10.00
N LEU A 85 8.31 18.88 10.30
CA LEU A 85 7.23 19.88 10.23
C LEU A 85 7.46 21.05 11.19
N ALA A 86 7.89 20.79 12.42
CA ALA A 86 8.21 21.84 13.39
C ALA A 86 9.37 22.72 12.88
N HIS A 87 10.43 22.10 12.37
CA HIS A 87 11.59 22.79 11.80
C HIS A 87 11.20 23.64 10.59
N LEU A 88 10.39 23.11 9.67
CA LEU A 88 9.92 23.83 8.50
C LEU A 88 9.11 25.07 8.89
N LYS A 89 8.19 24.94 9.86
CA LYS A 89 7.40 26.08 10.35
C LYS A 89 8.28 27.17 10.96
N GLU A 90 9.31 26.80 11.70
CA GLU A 90 10.26 27.75 12.29
C GLU A 90 11.13 28.41 11.20
N ALA A 91 11.78 27.62 10.36
CA ALA A 91 12.69 28.09 9.31
C ALA A 91 11.98 29.00 8.29
N LEU A 92 10.73 28.65 7.93
CA LEU A 92 9.89 29.40 7.02
C LEU A 92 9.04 30.47 7.73
N ARG A 93 9.19 30.64 9.05
CA ARG A 93 8.50 31.61 9.91
C ARG A 93 6.98 31.61 9.69
N CYS A 94 6.40 30.42 9.61
CA CYS A 94 4.99 30.20 9.34
C CYS A 94 4.31 29.38 10.46
N PRO A 95 4.38 29.83 11.73
CA PRO A 95 3.90 29.07 12.89
C PRO A 95 2.40 28.75 12.82
N ASP A 96 1.62 29.63 12.19
CA ASP A 96 0.16 29.51 12.05
C ASP A 96 -0.28 28.72 10.79
N SER A 97 0.67 28.23 9.97
CA SER A 97 0.34 27.47 8.77
C SER A 97 -0.32 26.15 9.15
N ARG A 98 -1.50 25.91 8.55
CA ARG A 98 -2.25 24.67 8.72
C ARG A 98 -1.56 23.54 8.00
N VAL A 99 -1.46 22.36 8.60
CA VAL A 99 -0.80 21.19 8.00
C VAL A 99 -1.83 20.14 7.66
N VAL A 100 -1.83 19.69 6.41
CA VAL A 100 -2.60 18.52 5.97
C VAL A 100 -1.62 17.44 5.56
N VAL A 101 -1.75 16.26 6.15
CA VAL A 101 -0.89 15.12 5.82
C VAL A 101 -1.62 14.20 4.83
N PHE A 102 -0.93 13.79 3.78
CA PHE A 102 -1.41 12.93 2.72
C PHE A 102 -0.60 11.64 2.72
N GLY A 103 -1.21 10.54 2.29
CA GLY A 103 -0.47 9.32 1.99
C GLY A 103 -1.36 8.24 1.38
N GLY A 104 -0.74 7.41 0.54
CA GLY A 104 -1.35 6.20 -0.02
C GLY A 104 -0.80 4.96 0.66
N SER A 105 -1.58 3.89 0.80
CA SER A 105 -1.11 2.60 1.34
C SER A 105 -0.58 2.74 2.78
N TYR A 106 0.60 2.20 3.10
CA TYR A 106 1.29 2.46 4.38
C TYR A 106 1.52 3.96 4.62
N GLY A 107 1.76 4.76 3.60
CA GLY A 107 1.80 6.23 3.71
C GLY A 107 0.46 6.80 4.19
N GLY A 108 -0.66 6.21 3.77
CA GLY A 108 -1.99 6.57 4.26
C GLY A 108 -2.19 6.19 5.73
N MET A 109 -1.63 5.05 6.16
CA MET A 109 -1.58 4.69 7.58
C MET A 109 -0.78 5.72 8.37
N LEU A 110 0.41 6.09 7.89
CA LEU A 110 1.25 7.13 8.51
C LEU A 110 0.56 8.49 8.54
N ALA A 111 -0.16 8.88 7.49
CA ALA A 111 -0.95 10.11 7.46
C ALA A 111 -2.02 10.15 8.55
N PHE A 112 -2.76 9.05 8.71
CA PHE A 112 -3.70 8.88 9.79
C PHE A 112 -3.00 8.92 11.16
N TYR A 113 -1.91 8.18 11.34
CA TYR A 113 -1.17 8.13 12.62
C TYR A 113 -0.57 9.47 13.01
N MET A 114 -0.08 10.25 12.04
CA MET A 114 0.37 11.63 12.24
C MET A 114 -0.76 12.50 12.79
N ARG A 115 -1.97 12.42 12.22
CA ARG A 115 -3.14 13.16 12.72
C ARG A 115 -3.59 12.65 14.10
N LEU A 116 -3.50 11.35 14.36
CA LEU A 116 -3.87 10.73 15.62
C LEU A 116 -2.93 11.14 16.77
N LYS A 117 -1.61 11.07 16.54
CA LYS A 117 -0.57 11.25 17.58
C LYS A 117 -0.07 12.68 17.71
N TYR A 118 -0.06 13.44 16.61
CA TYR A 118 0.42 14.82 16.57
C TYR A 118 -0.66 15.82 16.13
N PRO A 119 -1.88 15.80 16.73
CA PRO A 119 -2.96 16.71 16.32
C PRO A 119 -2.69 18.19 16.61
N HIS A 120 -1.62 18.48 17.37
CA HIS A 120 -1.13 19.83 17.65
C HIS A 120 -0.22 20.37 16.53
N LEU A 121 0.32 19.50 15.65
CA LEU A 121 1.13 19.86 14.48
C LEU A 121 0.36 19.69 13.17
N VAL A 122 -0.44 18.62 13.08
CA VAL A 122 -1.17 18.19 11.89
C VAL A 122 -2.65 18.50 12.05
N ASP A 123 -3.23 19.35 11.22
CA ASP A 123 -4.62 19.80 11.34
C ASP A 123 -5.64 18.82 10.73
N ALA A 124 -5.25 18.08 9.69
CA ALA A 124 -6.07 17.08 9.01
C ALA A 124 -5.21 16.04 8.28
N ALA A 125 -5.83 14.92 7.89
CA ALA A 125 -5.20 13.90 7.05
C ALA A 125 -6.11 13.36 5.93
N LEU A 126 -5.51 13.04 4.78
CA LEU A 126 -6.08 12.18 3.75
C LEU A 126 -5.30 10.85 3.75
N ALA A 127 -5.96 9.80 4.21
CA ALA A 127 -5.44 8.44 4.32
C ALA A 127 -6.05 7.57 3.21
N SER A 128 -5.41 7.57 2.04
CA SER A 128 -5.92 6.89 0.86
C SER A 128 -5.45 5.44 0.77
N SER A 129 -6.40 4.53 0.52
CA SER A 129 -6.20 3.07 0.52
C SER A 129 -5.35 2.58 1.70
N ALA A 130 -5.64 3.09 2.90
CA ALA A 130 -4.86 2.80 4.11
C ALA A 130 -5.44 1.57 4.84
N PRO A 131 -4.77 0.40 4.83
CA PRO A 131 -5.32 -0.83 5.38
C PRO A 131 -5.14 -0.93 6.90
N ILE A 132 -5.48 0.11 7.67
CA ILE A 132 -5.24 0.17 9.12
C ILE A 132 -5.94 -0.97 9.90
N GLY A 133 -6.98 -1.57 9.32
CA GLY A 133 -7.73 -2.67 9.91
C GLY A 133 -7.07 -4.04 9.76
N THR A 134 -6.05 -4.20 8.91
CA THR A 134 -5.28 -5.46 8.80
C THR A 134 -4.12 -5.53 9.78
N VAL A 135 -3.79 -4.41 10.43
CA VAL A 135 -2.57 -4.25 11.21
C VAL A 135 -2.81 -4.52 12.69
N GLY A 136 -1.77 -4.99 13.40
CA GLY A 136 -1.80 -5.17 14.86
C GLY A 136 -2.63 -6.35 15.37
N GLY A 137 -3.05 -7.28 14.50
CA GLY A 137 -3.96 -8.38 14.89
C GLY A 137 -5.43 -7.96 15.01
N GLY A 138 -5.77 -6.73 14.59
CA GLY A 138 -7.08 -6.10 14.73
C GLY A 138 -8.20 -6.59 13.81
N GLY A 139 -7.97 -7.61 12.98
CA GLY A 139 -9.04 -8.24 12.21
C GLY A 139 -8.57 -8.85 10.90
N ARG A 140 -9.43 -9.71 10.34
CA ARG A 140 -9.28 -10.20 8.96
C ARG A 140 -9.64 -9.10 7.99
N GLU A 141 -8.99 -9.12 6.84
CA GLU A 141 -9.44 -8.42 5.65
C GLU A 141 -10.84 -8.89 5.29
N GLU A 142 -11.77 -7.94 5.20
CA GLU A 142 -13.14 -8.23 4.81
C GLU A 142 -13.56 -7.20 3.75
N PRO A 143 -13.55 -7.55 2.45
CA PRO A 143 -13.23 -8.88 1.90
C PRO A 143 -11.73 -9.24 1.93
N PRO A 144 -11.36 -10.53 1.90
CA PRO A 144 -9.95 -10.96 1.83
C PRO A 144 -9.23 -10.47 0.56
N PHE A 145 -7.93 -10.19 0.66
CA PHE A 145 -7.11 -9.65 -0.44
C PHE A 145 -7.19 -10.50 -1.71
N TYR A 146 -6.84 -11.79 -1.65
CA TYR A 146 -6.78 -12.64 -2.85
C TYR A 146 -8.15 -13.03 -3.41
N GLN A 147 -9.20 -12.97 -2.58
CA GLN A 147 -10.58 -13.10 -3.07
C GLN A 147 -10.98 -11.85 -3.86
N THR A 148 -10.55 -10.66 -3.42
CA THR A 148 -10.74 -9.42 -4.18
C THR A 148 -10.02 -9.50 -5.52
N VAL A 149 -8.73 -9.88 -5.52
CA VAL A 149 -7.96 -10.09 -6.78
C VAL A 149 -8.70 -11.05 -7.71
N THR A 150 -9.16 -12.19 -7.20
CA THR A 150 -9.92 -13.17 -8.02
C THR A 150 -11.23 -12.57 -8.54
N GLY A 151 -11.91 -11.78 -7.71
CA GLY A 151 -13.13 -11.05 -8.07
C GLY A 151 -12.92 -10.06 -9.21
N ASP A 152 -11.82 -9.31 -9.19
CA ASP A 152 -11.49 -8.32 -10.23
C ASP A 152 -11.28 -9.01 -11.59
N PHE A 153 -10.50 -10.09 -11.63
CA PHE A 153 -10.33 -10.90 -12.84
C PHE A 153 -11.63 -11.56 -13.30
N ASN A 154 -12.45 -12.05 -12.37
CA ASN A 154 -13.75 -12.65 -12.67
C ASN A 154 -14.74 -11.63 -13.25
N ALA A 155 -14.68 -10.37 -12.81
CA ALA A 155 -15.53 -9.29 -13.30
C ALA A 155 -15.25 -8.95 -14.77
N VAL A 156 -13.99 -9.11 -15.23
CA VAL A 156 -13.64 -8.98 -16.66
C VAL A 156 -14.13 -10.18 -17.46
N SER A 157 -13.78 -11.39 -17.03
CA SER A 157 -14.25 -12.63 -17.65
C SER A 157 -14.15 -13.80 -16.68
N PRO A 158 -15.24 -14.58 -16.47
CA PRO A 158 -15.20 -15.81 -15.66
C PRO A 158 -14.21 -16.86 -16.17
N LEU A 159 -13.74 -16.76 -17.42
CA LEU A 159 -12.71 -17.65 -17.95
C LEU A 159 -11.32 -17.33 -17.41
N CYS A 160 -11.01 -16.08 -17.03
CA CYS A 160 -9.66 -15.75 -16.58
C CYS A 160 -9.26 -16.49 -15.31
N PRO A 161 -10.06 -16.48 -14.22
CA PRO A 161 -9.73 -17.29 -13.05
C PRO A 161 -9.66 -18.78 -13.35
N ALA A 162 -10.52 -19.29 -14.25
CA ALA A 162 -10.49 -20.70 -14.64
C ALA A 162 -9.16 -21.08 -15.34
N ILE A 163 -8.65 -20.23 -16.23
CA ILE A 163 -7.37 -20.44 -16.93
C ILE A 163 -6.20 -20.34 -15.96
N VAL A 164 -6.21 -19.37 -15.04
CA VAL A 164 -5.20 -19.24 -13.99
C VAL A 164 -5.15 -20.51 -13.13
N ARG A 165 -6.31 -21.01 -12.69
CA ARG A 165 -6.40 -22.26 -11.92
C ARG A 165 -5.89 -23.47 -12.71
N ASP A 166 -6.26 -23.58 -13.99
CA ASP A 166 -5.76 -24.64 -14.85
C ASP A 166 -4.23 -24.58 -15.00
N ALA A 167 -3.65 -23.40 -15.19
CA ALA A 167 -2.20 -23.22 -15.24
C ALA A 167 -1.52 -23.70 -13.94
N PHE A 168 -2.05 -23.35 -12.77
CA PHE A 168 -1.50 -23.83 -11.49
C PHE A 168 -1.62 -25.35 -11.30
N VAL A 169 -2.72 -25.97 -11.76
CA VAL A 169 -2.85 -27.44 -11.79
C VAL A 169 -1.79 -28.07 -12.69
N GLN A 170 -1.54 -27.48 -13.87
CA GLN A 170 -0.50 -27.95 -14.78
C GLN A 170 0.91 -27.80 -14.17
N ILE A 171 1.20 -26.67 -13.51
CA ILE A 171 2.47 -26.44 -12.79
C ILE A 171 2.69 -27.53 -11.75
N HIS A 172 1.70 -27.80 -10.90
CA HIS A 172 1.77 -28.86 -9.90
C HIS A 172 2.11 -30.22 -10.53
N ASN A 173 1.40 -30.61 -11.58
CA ASN A 173 1.59 -31.91 -12.23
C ASN A 173 2.96 -32.06 -12.92
N LEU A 174 3.50 -30.98 -13.51
CA LEU A 174 4.77 -31.00 -14.23
C LEU A 174 5.99 -30.83 -13.32
N SER A 175 5.81 -30.27 -12.12
CA SER A 175 6.91 -29.90 -11.20
C SER A 175 7.79 -31.07 -10.74
N SER A 176 7.21 -32.27 -10.63
CA SER A 176 7.89 -33.44 -10.05
C SER A 176 9.00 -34.04 -10.92
N THR A 177 9.00 -33.76 -12.23
CA THR A 177 9.94 -34.36 -13.19
C THR A 177 10.84 -33.31 -13.85
N THR A 178 12.09 -33.66 -14.17
CA THR A 178 13.01 -32.75 -14.86
C THR A 178 12.48 -32.32 -16.23
N SER A 179 11.88 -33.24 -17.00
CA SER A 179 11.28 -32.93 -18.29
C SER A 179 10.05 -32.02 -18.15
N GLY A 180 9.23 -32.22 -17.12
CA GLY A 180 8.10 -31.35 -16.81
C GLY A 180 8.56 -29.93 -16.43
N ARG A 181 9.59 -29.79 -15.58
CA ARG A 181 10.17 -28.48 -15.24
C ARG A 181 10.82 -27.79 -16.45
N ALA A 182 11.44 -28.54 -17.36
CA ALA A 182 11.93 -27.97 -18.63
C ALA A 182 10.79 -27.45 -19.51
N LEU A 183 9.64 -28.13 -19.52
CA LEU A 183 8.43 -27.64 -20.20
C LEU A 183 7.87 -26.38 -19.53
N LEU A 184 7.85 -26.32 -18.19
CA LEU A 184 7.46 -25.11 -17.46
C LEU A 184 8.34 -23.93 -17.83
N ALA A 185 9.66 -24.11 -17.85
CA ALA A 185 10.60 -23.06 -18.22
C ALA A 185 10.37 -22.52 -19.63
N LEU A 186 10.12 -23.42 -20.58
CA LEU A 186 9.81 -23.05 -21.96
C LEU A 186 8.50 -22.26 -22.07
N LYS A 187 7.44 -22.72 -21.40
CA LYS A 187 6.10 -22.13 -21.50
C LYS A 187 6.03 -20.79 -20.78
N LEU A 188 6.61 -20.71 -19.58
CA LEU A 188 6.63 -19.51 -18.74
C LEU A 188 7.78 -18.56 -19.10
N GLN A 189 8.63 -18.93 -20.06
CA GLN A 189 9.79 -18.15 -20.52
C GLN A 189 10.75 -17.79 -19.39
N THR A 190 10.99 -18.69 -18.43
CA THR A 190 11.95 -18.43 -17.34
C THR A 190 13.39 -18.53 -17.84
N CYS A 191 14.29 -17.71 -17.29
CA CYS A 191 15.70 -17.68 -17.71
C CYS A 191 16.47 -18.97 -17.38
N ALA A 192 16.05 -19.68 -16.33
CA ALA A 192 16.57 -20.99 -15.94
C ALA A 192 15.45 -22.01 -15.88
N VAL A 193 15.80 -23.30 -16.03
CA VAL A 193 14.88 -24.39 -15.71
C VAL A 193 14.74 -24.45 -14.18
N PRO A 194 13.54 -24.28 -13.61
CA PRO A 194 13.38 -24.32 -12.16
C PRO A 194 13.72 -25.72 -11.64
N GLU A 195 14.38 -25.78 -10.50
CA GLU A 195 14.52 -27.01 -9.72
C GLU A 195 13.25 -27.32 -8.93
N ALA A 196 13.18 -28.52 -8.34
CA ALA A 196 12.02 -28.89 -7.52
C ALA A 196 11.83 -27.94 -6.31
N THR A 197 12.93 -27.37 -5.80
CA THR A 197 12.93 -26.37 -4.71
C THR A 197 12.46 -24.99 -5.15
N ASP A 198 12.46 -24.70 -6.45
CA ASP A 198 12.12 -23.37 -7.00
C ASP A 198 10.63 -23.23 -7.32
N ILE A 199 9.85 -24.29 -7.16
CA ILE A 199 8.43 -24.32 -7.57
C ILE A 199 7.60 -23.38 -6.70
N GLU A 200 7.91 -23.24 -5.42
CA GLU A 200 7.28 -22.26 -4.55
C GLU A 200 7.58 -20.83 -5.03
N GLN A 201 8.84 -20.53 -5.35
CA GLN A 201 9.25 -19.26 -5.92
C GLN A 201 8.49 -18.94 -7.21
N LEU A 202 8.37 -19.91 -8.12
CA LEU A 202 7.64 -19.76 -9.38
C LEU A 202 6.15 -19.47 -9.15
N VAL A 203 5.51 -20.20 -8.25
CA VAL A 203 4.09 -19.99 -7.91
C VAL A 203 3.88 -18.61 -7.29
N GLN A 204 4.75 -18.20 -6.37
CA GLN A 204 4.63 -16.90 -5.72
C GLN A 204 4.92 -15.74 -6.68
N TRP A 205 5.86 -15.90 -7.62
CA TRP A 205 6.15 -14.92 -8.68
C TRP A 205 4.93 -14.69 -9.59
N LEU A 206 4.22 -15.75 -9.98
CA LEU A 206 2.97 -15.67 -10.75
C LEU A 206 1.85 -15.00 -9.95
N THR A 207 1.67 -15.41 -8.70
CA THR A 207 0.65 -14.86 -7.79
C THR A 207 0.87 -13.36 -7.57
N HIS A 208 2.12 -12.95 -7.30
CA HIS A 208 2.50 -11.54 -7.16
C HIS A 208 2.24 -10.73 -8.42
N GLY A 209 2.56 -11.30 -9.59
CA GLY A 209 2.31 -10.65 -10.88
C GLY A 209 0.85 -10.27 -11.06
N LEU A 210 -0.05 -11.24 -10.86
CA LEU A 210 -1.50 -11.05 -11.01
C LEU A 210 -2.09 -10.14 -9.93
N SER A 211 -1.67 -10.30 -8.67
CA SER A 211 -2.19 -9.47 -7.57
C SER A 211 -1.72 -8.02 -7.65
N THR A 212 -0.49 -7.79 -8.10
CA THR A 212 0.02 -6.42 -8.31
C THR A 212 -0.77 -5.73 -9.41
N MET A 213 -1.05 -6.40 -10.54
CA MET A 213 -1.89 -5.82 -11.60
C MET A 213 -3.30 -5.47 -11.13
N ALA A 214 -3.92 -6.27 -10.26
CA ALA A 214 -5.20 -5.90 -9.64
C ALA A 214 -5.07 -4.66 -8.74
N MET A 215 -4.02 -4.58 -7.92
CA MET A 215 -3.75 -3.41 -7.08
C MET A 215 -3.59 -2.12 -7.89
N VAL A 216 -2.96 -2.18 -9.05
CA VAL A 216 -2.76 -1.01 -9.93
C VAL A 216 -3.62 -1.05 -11.19
N ASP A 217 -4.86 -1.55 -11.10
CA ASP A 217 -5.82 -1.64 -12.21
C ASP A 217 -6.41 -0.27 -12.60
N TYR A 218 -5.53 0.64 -13.04
CA TYR A 218 -5.87 2.01 -13.34
C TYR A 218 -6.46 2.19 -14.75
N PRO A 219 -7.32 3.19 -14.96
CA PRO A 219 -8.00 3.44 -16.24
C PRO A 219 -7.10 4.00 -17.35
N TYR A 220 -5.82 4.18 -17.08
CA TYR A 220 -4.81 4.74 -17.98
C TYR A 220 -3.43 4.13 -17.71
N PRO A 221 -2.48 4.23 -18.67
CA PRO A 221 -1.13 3.71 -18.48
C PRO A 221 -0.43 4.37 -17.29
N THR A 222 0.32 3.59 -16.52
CA THR A 222 1.06 4.08 -15.35
C THR A 222 2.45 3.48 -15.25
N SER A 223 3.31 4.10 -14.44
CA SER A 223 4.69 3.67 -14.17
C SER A 223 4.98 3.68 -12.66
N PHE A 224 4.10 3.05 -11.88
CA PHE A 224 4.23 2.99 -10.41
C PHE A 224 4.97 1.71 -9.99
N GLN A 225 4.31 0.54 -10.08
CA GLN A 225 4.93 -0.77 -9.81
C GLN A 225 5.70 -1.32 -11.01
N GLY A 226 5.43 -0.78 -12.19
CA GLY A 226 5.98 -1.17 -13.48
C GLY A 226 5.32 -0.34 -14.56
N ALA A 227 5.85 -0.38 -15.78
CA ALA A 227 5.21 0.24 -16.93
C ALA A 227 4.03 -0.62 -17.38
N LEU A 228 2.81 -0.22 -17.00
CA LEU A 228 1.59 -0.98 -17.24
C LEU A 228 0.63 -0.22 -18.17
N PRO A 229 -0.14 -0.94 -19.00
CA PRO A 229 -1.18 -0.33 -19.83
C PRO A 229 -2.35 0.15 -18.97
N ALA A 230 -3.32 0.81 -19.61
CA ALA A 230 -4.64 1.01 -19.01
C ALA A 230 -5.32 -0.34 -18.77
N TRP A 231 -6.01 -0.48 -17.64
CA TRP A 231 -6.73 -1.68 -17.23
C TRP A 231 -5.86 -2.95 -17.35
N PRO A 232 -4.73 -3.04 -16.62
CA PRO A 232 -3.83 -4.19 -16.70
C PRO A 232 -4.53 -5.52 -16.37
N VAL A 233 -5.60 -5.54 -15.55
CA VAL A 233 -6.40 -6.76 -15.35
C VAL A 233 -7.09 -7.16 -16.65
N ASN A 234 -7.73 -6.22 -17.36
CA ASN A 234 -8.33 -6.49 -18.67
C ASN A 234 -7.30 -6.98 -19.69
N ALA A 235 -6.16 -6.29 -19.80
CA ALA A 235 -5.09 -6.66 -20.72
C ALA A 235 -4.53 -8.06 -20.42
N SER A 236 -4.34 -8.39 -19.14
CA SER A 236 -3.89 -9.72 -18.72
C SER A 236 -4.95 -10.79 -19.03
N CYS A 237 -6.23 -10.49 -18.82
CA CYS A 237 -7.36 -11.36 -19.17
C CYS A 237 -7.45 -11.65 -20.68
N GLU A 238 -7.21 -10.67 -21.53
CA GLU A 238 -7.14 -10.86 -22.97
C GLU A 238 -6.02 -11.83 -23.34
N ILE A 239 -4.84 -11.69 -22.72
CA ILE A 239 -3.70 -12.61 -22.92
C ILE A 239 -4.04 -14.01 -22.42
N LEU A 240 -4.61 -14.14 -21.21
CA LEU A 240 -5.02 -15.42 -20.63
C LEU A 240 -5.93 -16.21 -21.58
N GLN A 241 -6.86 -15.52 -22.24
CA GLN A 241 -7.85 -16.12 -23.13
C GLN A 241 -7.36 -16.30 -24.58
N LYS A 242 -6.11 -15.99 -24.92
CA LYS A 242 -5.59 -16.18 -26.29
C LYS A 242 -5.58 -17.67 -26.67
N GLY A 243 -6.16 -17.97 -27.84
CA GLY A 243 -6.24 -19.31 -28.41
C GLY A 243 -7.68 -19.75 -28.69
N ALA A 244 -7.87 -20.75 -29.56
CA ALA A 244 -9.19 -21.33 -29.81
C ALA A 244 -9.46 -22.47 -28.83
N ALA A 245 -10.59 -22.46 -28.12
CA ALA A 245 -11.05 -23.64 -27.38
C ALA A 245 -11.29 -24.82 -28.36
N PRO A 246 -10.86 -26.07 -28.05
CA PRO A 246 -10.35 -26.59 -26.77
C PRO A 246 -8.80 -26.66 -26.67
N GLY A 247 -8.08 -25.63 -27.13
CA GLY A 247 -6.60 -25.58 -27.17
C GLY A 247 -5.98 -24.33 -26.55
N ILE A 248 -6.56 -23.78 -25.48
CA ILE A 248 -5.92 -22.72 -24.69
C ILE A 248 -4.67 -23.27 -24.01
N ASP A 249 -3.55 -22.57 -24.16
CA ASP A 249 -2.27 -22.91 -23.53
C ASP A 249 -2.11 -22.14 -22.22
N SER A 250 -2.80 -22.60 -21.16
CA SER A 250 -2.87 -21.88 -19.89
C SER A 250 -1.50 -21.56 -19.30
N LEU A 251 -0.50 -22.45 -19.48
CA LEU A 251 0.87 -22.22 -19.02
C LEU A 251 1.56 -21.09 -19.79
N ALA A 252 1.50 -21.11 -21.12
CA ALA A 252 2.11 -20.02 -21.89
C ALA A 252 1.40 -18.68 -21.63
N ASN A 253 0.07 -18.71 -21.53
CA ASN A 253 -0.73 -17.53 -21.39
C ASN A 253 -0.59 -16.87 -20.02
N ILE A 254 -0.48 -17.64 -18.92
CA ILE A 254 -0.24 -17.04 -17.59
C ILE A 254 1.15 -16.38 -17.51
N GLY A 255 2.17 -16.99 -18.12
CA GLY A 255 3.51 -16.40 -18.19
C GLY A 255 3.51 -15.08 -18.96
N GLN A 256 2.84 -15.03 -20.12
CA GLN A 256 2.71 -13.80 -20.89
C GLN A 256 1.87 -12.73 -20.16
N ALA A 257 0.82 -13.13 -19.46
CA ALA A 257 -0.04 -12.21 -18.71
C ALA A 257 0.72 -11.54 -17.57
N VAL A 258 1.46 -12.31 -16.78
CA VAL A 258 2.34 -11.80 -15.71
C VAL A 258 3.51 -11.00 -16.28
N GLY A 259 3.94 -11.30 -17.51
CA GLY A 259 4.90 -10.52 -18.27
C GLY A 259 4.52 -9.05 -18.49
N LEU A 260 3.24 -8.67 -18.39
CA LEU A 260 2.83 -7.26 -18.42
C LEU A 260 3.47 -6.45 -17.28
N LEU A 261 3.59 -7.05 -16.09
CA LEU A 261 4.22 -6.41 -14.94
C LEU A 261 5.74 -6.36 -15.09
N TYR A 262 6.36 -7.50 -15.36
CA TYR A 262 7.82 -7.64 -15.30
C TYR A 262 8.53 -7.22 -16.58
N ASN A 263 7.85 -7.25 -17.73
CA ASN A 263 8.41 -6.91 -19.04
C ASN A 263 7.65 -5.76 -19.72
N GLY A 264 7.35 -4.69 -18.97
CA GLY A 264 6.67 -3.51 -19.51
C GLY A 264 7.44 -2.81 -20.65
N SER A 265 8.76 -3.00 -20.76
CA SER A 265 9.57 -2.52 -21.90
C SER A 265 9.46 -3.41 -23.14
N GLY A 266 9.05 -4.68 -22.97
CA GLY A 266 9.05 -5.69 -24.03
C GLY A 266 10.46 -6.19 -24.43
N GLU A 267 11.49 -5.83 -23.68
CA GLU A 267 12.90 -6.12 -24.03
C GLU A 267 13.46 -7.35 -23.31
N LEU A 268 12.81 -7.86 -22.26
CA LEU A 268 13.30 -9.03 -21.54
C LEU A 268 13.18 -10.30 -22.40
N PRO A 269 14.28 -11.05 -22.62
CA PRO A 269 14.27 -12.28 -23.39
C PRO A 269 13.70 -13.48 -22.60
N CYS A 270 13.68 -13.37 -21.28
CA CYS A 270 13.18 -14.37 -20.32
C CYS A 270 12.94 -13.69 -18.95
N PHE A 271 12.25 -14.40 -18.05
CA PHE A 271 11.96 -13.95 -16.69
C PHE A 271 12.89 -14.60 -15.66
N ASP A 272 13.56 -13.78 -14.86
CA ASP A 272 14.33 -14.24 -13.70
C ASP A 272 13.45 -14.13 -12.44
N ILE A 273 12.82 -15.25 -12.08
CA ILE A 273 11.85 -15.32 -10.99
C ILE A 273 12.42 -14.93 -9.62
N TYR A 274 13.74 -14.96 -9.43
CA TYR A 274 14.40 -14.57 -8.17
C TYR A 274 14.81 -13.09 -8.17
N GLN A 275 15.16 -12.54 -9.33
CA GLN A 275 15.42 -11.11 -9.48
C GLN A 275 14.12 -10.30 -9.41
N GLU A 276 13.05 -10.81 -9.99
CA GLU A 276 11.77 -10.13 -10.15
C GLU A 276 10.86 -10.23 -8.92
N TYR A 277 10.99 -11.31 -8.15
CA TYR A 277 10.22 -11.51 -6.93
C TYR A 277 11.09 -12.15 -5.84
N THR A 278 10.95 -11.69 -4.61
CA THR A 278 11.62 -12.29 -3.45
C THR A 278 10.56 -12.66 -2.41
N ILE A 279 10.49 -13.95 -2.07
CA ILE A 279 9.63 -14.40 -0.96
C ILE A 279 10.10 -13.72 0.32
N CYS A 280 9.16 -13.06 1.00
CA CYS A 280 9.45 -12.30 2.20
C CYS A 280 8.37 -12.47 3.27
N SER A 281 8.43 -11.70 4.35
CA SER A 281 7.50 -11.75 5.48
C SER A 281 6.04 -11.45 5.13
N ILE A 282 5.73 -10.89 3.95
CA ILE A 282 4.38 -10.64 3.47
C ILE A 282 4.17 -11.30 2.09
N PRO A 283 3.05 -12.02 1.86
CA PRO A 283 2.84 -12.77 0.62
C PRO A 283 2.48 -11.88 -0.58
N THR A 284 2.12 -10.62 -0.33
CA THR A 284 1.89 -9.62 -1.38
C THR A 284 3.19 -9.05 -1.95
N GLY A 285 4.35 -9.53 -1.46
CA GLY A 285 5.68 -9.08 -1.86
C GLY A 285 6.18 -7.88 -1.05
N CYS A 286 7.50 -7.80 -0.91
CA CYS A 286 8.18 -6.67 -0.25
C CYS A 286 8.80 -5.67 -1.22
N GLY A 287 8.75 -5.94 -2.52
CA GLY A 287 9.58 -5.25 -3.50
C GLY A 287 11.04 -5.72 -3.47
N GLY A 288 11.87 -5.09 -4.30
CA GLY A 288 13.27 -5.45 -4.50
C GLY A 288 14.26 -4.59 -3.73
N GLY A 289 15.51 -5.05 -3.69
CA GLY A 289 16.63 -4.26 -3.20
C GLY A 289 16.55 -3.90 -1.71
N GLN A 290 17.11 -2.73 -1.38
CA GLN A 290 17.25 -2.26 0.00
C GLN A 290 15.92 -1.81 0.62
N ASP A 291 15.05 -1.18 -0.17
CA ASP A 291 13.71 -0.79 0.28
C ASP A 291 12.89 -2.03 0.67
N GLY A 292 12.96 -3.10 -0.14
CA GLY A 292 12.28 -4.35 0.22
C GLY A 292 12.82 -5.03 1.48
N LEU A 293 14.12 -4.88 1.80
CA LEU A 293 14.67 -5.32 3.08
C LEU A 293 14.13 -4.51 4.26
N SER A 294 13.95 -3.21 4.09
CA SER A 294 13.37 -2.33 5.11
C SER A 294 11.91 -2.71 5.38
N TRP A 295 11.10 -2.91 4.33
CA TRP A 295 9.70 -3.31 4.49
C TRP A 295 9.57 -4.68 5.15
N ASP A 296 10.41 -5.63 4.73
CA ASP A 296 10.46 -6.97 5.32
C ASP A 296 10.77 -6.93 6.83
N TYR A 297 11.68 -6.05 7.26
CA TYR A 297 11.97 -5.86 8.69
C TYR A 297 10.78 -5.24 9.45
N GLN A 298 10.08 -4.26 8.87
CA GLN A 298 8.91 -3.64 9.49
C GLN A 298 7.77 -4.64 9.69
N VAL A 299 7.45 -5.45 8.69
CA VAL A 299 6.45 -6.52 8.85
C VAL A 299 6.92 -7.54 9.90
N CYS A 300 8.22 -7.82 9.97
CA CYS A 300 8.77 -8.71 10.99
C CYS A 300 8.76 -8.18 12.43
N THR A 301 8.43 -6.91 12.64
CA THR A 301 8.48 -6.27 13.97
C THR A 301 7.15 -5.64 14.39
N GLU A 302 6.46 -4.96 13.47
CA GLU A 302 5.33 -4.08 13.77
C GLU A 302 3.99 -4.60 13.23
N PHE A 303 3.98 -5.20 12.04
CA PHE A 303 2.74 -5.42 11.28
C PHE A 303 2.44 -6.90 11.01
N GLY A 304 1.14 -7.23 10.91
CA GLY A 304 0.66 -8.60 10.80
C GLY A 304 -0.29 -8.76 9.62
N PHE A 305 0.24 -8.71 8.40
CA PHE A 305 -0.54 -8.89 7.18
C PHE A 305 -0.75 -10.38 6.90
N PHE A 306 -1.87 -10.93 7.36
CA PHE A 306 -2.20 -12.35 7.25
C PHE A 306 -3.10 -12.66 6.06
N THR A 307 -2.70 -12.19 4.87
CA THR A 307 -3.41 -12.49 3.63
C THR A 307 -3.12 -13.94 3.22
N GLN A 308 -4.15 -14.69 2.85
CA GLN A 308 -4.05 -16.13 2.61
C GLN A 308 -4.75 -16.50 1.29
N THR A 309 -4.30 -17.60 0.71
CA THR A 309 -4.95 -18.24 -0.45
C THR A 309 -5.38 -19.65 -0.07
N ASP A 310 -6.48 -20.13 -0.63
CA ASP A 310 -7.03 -21.47 -0.35
C ASP A 310 -7.40 -22.27 -1.59
N PHE A 311 -7.28 -21.68 -2.79
CA PHE A 311 -7.67 -22.29 -4.05
C PHE A 311 -9.14 -22.77 -4.09
N VAL A 312 -10.00 -22.24 -3.24
CA VAL A 312 -11.45 -22.49 -3.20
C VAL A 312 -12.20 -21.19 -3.47
N HIS A 313 -11.90 -20.16 -2.70
CA HIS A 313 -12.51 -18.83 -2.80
C HIS A 313 -11.67 -17.88 -3.65
N ASP A 314 -10.41 -18.24 -3.91
CA ASP A 314 -9.50 -17.53 -4.81
C ASP A 314 -8.93 -18.45 -5.90
N MET A 315 -8.25 -17.86 -6.88
CA MET A 315 -7.67 -18.59 -8.03
C MET A 315 -6.23 -19.08 -7.81
N PHE A 316 -5.65 -18.91 -6.62
CA PHE A 316 -4.23 -19.16 -6.35
C PHE A 316 -4.01 -20.41 -5.49
N PRO A 317 -2.88 -21.14 -5.65
CA PRO A 317 -2.58 -22.31 -4.84
C PRO A 317 -2.58 -21.98 -3.34
N PRO A 318 -2.94 -22.93 -2.46
CA PRO A 318 -3.08 -22.63 -1.03
C PRO A 318 -1.75 -22.20 -0.40
N ALA A 319 -1.76 -21.04 0.26
CA ALA A 319 -0.64 -20.50 1.01
C ALA A 319 -1.14 -19.91 2.33
N VAL A 320 -0.64 -20.45 3.44
CA VAL A 320 -1.07 -20.07 4.78
C VAL A 320 -0.06 -19.12 5.40
N TRP A 321 -0.48 -17.86 5.55
CA TRP A 321 0.26 -16.83 6.29
C TRP A 321 -0.39 -16.59 7.65
N ASN A 322 0.19 -17.19 8.70
CA ASN A 322 -0.25 -17.01 10.08
C ASN A 322 0.90 -16.49 10.94
N LEU A 323 0.57 -16.06 12.17
CA LEU A 323 1.56 -15.52 13.11
C LEU A 323 2.71 -16.50 13.41
N GLY A 324 2.45 -17.81 13.43
CA GLY A 324 3.48 -18.83 13.65
C GLY A 324 4.51 -18.87 12.52
N ASN A 325 4.06 -18.92 11.27
CA ASN A 325 4.93 -18.91 10.09
C ASN A 325 5.72 -17.60 9.99
N LEU A 326 5.06 -16.46 10.19
CA LEU A 326 5.71 -15.15 10.22
C LEU A 326 6.78 -15.09 11.33
N THR A 327 6.44 -15.51 12.55
CA THR A 327 7.38 -15.51 13.68
C THR A 327 8.62 -16.35 13.39
N GLN A 328 8.46 -17.51 12.74
CA GLN A 328 9.58 -18.37 12.39
C GLN A 328 10.48 -17.70 11.34
N TYR A 329 9.89 -17.18 10.25
CA TYR A 329 10.61 -16.44 9.22
C TYR A 329 11.42 -15.28 9.81
N CYS A 330 10.81 -14.47 10.67
CA CYS A 330 11.44 -13.29 11.26
C CYS A 330 12.57 -13.65 12.22
N LYS A 331 12.46 -14.75 12.95
CA LYS A 331 13.56 -15.26 13.78
C LYS A 331 14.73 -15.71 12.93
N ASP A 332 14.46 -16.43 11.86
CA ASP A 332 15.50 -17.00 10.99
C ASP A 332 16.24 -15.91 10.20
N LYS A 333 15.51 -14.91 9.68
CA LYS A 333 16.09 -13.85 8.85
C LYS A 333 16.67 -12.69 9.65
N TRP A 334 15.96 -12.23 10.67
CA TRP A 334 16.25 -10.97 11.36
C TRP A 334 16.58 -11.14 12.85
N GLY A 335 16.38 -12.34 13.42
CA GLY A 335 16.56 -12.57 14.85
C GLY A 335 15.53 -11.86 15.72
N VAL A 336 14.37 -11.50 15.17
CA VAL A 336 13.27 -10.79 15.86
C VAL A 336 11.97 -11.58 15.80
N ALA A 337 10.98 -11.16 16.58
CA ALA A 337 9.62 -11.68 16.50
C ALA A 337 8.64 -10.49 16.38
N PRO A 338 7.55 -10.63 15.60
CA PRO A 338 6.55 -9.58 15.48
C PRO A 338 5.87 -9.29 16.82
N ASP A 339 5.76 -8.02 17.19
CA ASP A 339 4.96 -7.54 18.33
C ASP A 339 3.73 -6.78 17.82
N LEU A 340 2.72 -7.53 17.40
CA LEU A 340 1.49 -6.96 16.84
C LEU A 340 0.69 -6.17 17.87
N ARG A 341 0.80 -6.53 19.15
CA ARG A 341 0.09 -5.84 20.23
C ARG A 341 0.61 -4.42 20.40
N ARG A 342 1.91 -4.18 20.16
CA ARG A 342 2.48 -2.83 20.19
C ARG A 342 1.76 -1.91 19.23
N THR A 343 1.61 -2.29 17.96
CA THR A 343 0.94 -1.42 16.97
C THR A 343 -0.55 -1.29 17.22
N GLU A 344 -1.22 -2.33 17.74
CA GLU A 344 -2.61 -2.24 18.19
C GLU A 344 -2.78 -1.21 19.33
N VAL A 345 -1.92 -1.27 20.35
CA VAL A 345 -1.94 -0.34 21.49
C VAL A 345 -1.61 1.08 21.05
N GLU A 346 -0.67 1.24 20.12
CA GLU A 346 -0.30 2.57 19.63
C GLU A 346 -1.40 3.19 18.77
N TYR A 347 -2.04 2.43 17.88
CA TYR A 347 -2.86 3.03 16.81
C TYR A 347 -4.34 2.65 16.84
N GLY A 348 -4.77 1.66 17.60
CA GLY A 348 -6.18 1.32 17.83
C GLY A 348 -6.90 0.57 16.69
N GLY A 349 -6.22 0.25 15.59
CA GLY A 349 -6.81 -0.51 14.46
C GLY A 349 -8.00 0.21 13.80
N ARG A 350 -9.13 -0.50 13.62
CA ARG A 350 -10.36 0.05 13.01
C ARG A 350 -11.11 1.05 13.91
N GLU A 351 -10.78 1.12 15.21
CA GLU A 351 -11.36 2.10 16.10
C GLU A 351 -10.70 3.47 15.91
N VAL A 352 -11.21 4.24 14.95
CA VAL A 352 -10.64 5.54 14.60
C VAL A 352 -10.78 6.52 15.76
N GLY A 353 -9.70 6.75 16.51
CA GLY A 353 -9.60 7.68 17.64
C GLY A 353 -9.35 9.14 17.28
N ALA A 354 -9.28 9.49 15.99
CA ALA A 354 -8.92 10.82 15.51
C ALA A 354 -10.14 11.68 15.10
N SER A 355 -9.85 12.91 14.68
CA SER A 355 -10.77 13.84 14.01
C SER A 355 -10.13 14.40 12.75
N ARG A 356 -10.94 14.85 11.80
CA ARG A 356 -10.50 15.48 10.54
C ARG A 356 -9.61 14.58 9.70
N VAL A 357 -10.18 13.42 9.36
CA VAL A 357 -9.51 12.42 8.53
C VAL A 357 -10.48 12.01 7.43
N VAL A 358 -10.00 12.00 6.20
CA VAL A 358 -10.68 11.31 5.10
C VAL A 358 -9.96 10.00 4.85
N PHE A 359 -10.69 8.90 4.88
CA PHE A 359 -10.26 7.60 4.40
C PHE A 359 -10.91 7.36 3.03
N SER A 360 -10.13 7.07 2.01
CA SER A 360 -10.62 6.70 0.68
C SER A 360 -10.19 5.27 0.36
N ASN A 361 -11.05 4.50 -0.31
CA ASN A 361 -10.73 3.14 -0.76
C ASN A 361 -11.29 2.90 -2.16
N GLY A 362 -10.48 2.30 -3.03
CA GLY A 362 -10.91 1.84 -4.34
C GLY A 362 -11.73 0.55 -4.27
N VAL A 363 -12.74 0.41 -5.13
CA VAL A 363 -13.51 -0.84 -5.24
C VAL A 363 -12.69 -1.98 -5.85
N LEU A 364 -11.75 -1.70 -6.73
CA LEU A 364 -10.85 -2.69 -7.34
C LEU A 364 -9.58 -2.93 -6.51
N ASP A 365 -9.42 -2.22 -5.40
CA ASP A 365 -8.22 -2.34 -4.56
C ASP A 365 -8.32 -3.59 -3.67
N PRO A 366 -7.40 -4.57 -3.79
CA PRO A 366 -7.40 -5.74 -2.92
C PRO A 366 -7.09 -5.40 -1.46
N TRP A 367 -6.49 -4.24 -1.17
CA TRP A 367 -6.28 -3.75 0.19
C TRP A 367 -7.54 -3.16 0.85
N LYS A 368 -8.64 -2.98 0.10
CA LYS A 368 -9.88 -2.39 0.61
C LYS A 368 -10.45 -3.13 1.82
N GLY A 369 -10.20 -4.44 1.95
CA GLY A 369 -10.64 -5.23 3.11
C GLY A 369 -10.02 -4.78 4.43
N GLY A 370 -8.89 -4.08 4.37
CA GLY A 370 -8.22 -3.42 5.49
C GLY A 370 -8.72 -2.02 5.82
N GLY A 371 -9.55 -1.44 4.96
CA GLY A 371 -9.94 -0.03 5.05
C GLY A 371 -10.89 0.29 6.20
N VAL A 372 -11.17 1.58 6.35
CA VAL A 372 -12.18 2.12 7.28
C VAL A 372 -13.44 2.43 6.52
N TYR A 373 -14.56 1.85 6.96
CA TYR A 373 -15.88 2.07 6.40
C TYR A 373 -16.81 2.70 7.43
N GLY A 374 -17.53 3.75 7.01
CA GLY A 374 -18.46 4.49 7.85
C GLY A 374 -17.92 5.85 8.30
N ASN A 375 -18.84 6.81 8.43
CA ASN A 375 -18.52 8.18 8.81
C ASN A 375 -18.68 8.38 10.31
N VAL A 376 -17.80 9.18 10.92
CA VAL A 376 -17.98 9.71 12.27
C VAL A 376 -18.10 11.23 12.17
N THR A 377 -19.31 11.67 11.88
CA THR A 377 -19.62 13.07 11.51
C THR A 377 -19.28 14.06 12.62
N GLU A 378 -19.49 13.71 13.89
CA GLU A 378 -19.14 14.55 15.05
C GLU A 378 -17.65 14.89 15.14
N ARG A 379 -16.80 14.00 14.59
CA ARG A 379 -15.34 14.15 14.56
C ARG A 379 -14.83 14.50 13.17
N GLU A 380 -15.71 14.74 12.20
CA GLU A 380 -15.37 15.01 10.81
C GLU A 380 -14.44 13.93 10.22
N VAL A 381 -14.74 12.66 10.54
CA VAL A 381 -14.09 11.51 9.93
C VAL A 381 -14.99 10.99 8.82
N TRP A 382 -14.45 10.92 7.61
CA TRP A 382 -15.17 10.55 6.41
C TRP A 382 -14.55 9.30 5.77
N SER A 383 -15.40 8.43 5.25
CA SER A 383 -15.01 7.27 4.46
C SER A 383 -15.61 7.41 3.06
N ILE A 384 -14.78 7.29 2.03
CA ILE A 384 -15.13 7.42 0.63
C ILE A 384 -14.80 6.12 -0.09
N VAL A 385 -15.72 5.66 -0.92
CA VAL A 385 -15.52 4.50 -1.79
C VAL A 385 -15.48 4.99 -3.23
N ILE A 386 -14.48 4.55 -3.99
CA ILE A 386 -14.23 4.99 -5.36
C ILE A 386 -14.55 3.83 -6.31
N GLU A 387 -15.72 3.90 -6.94
CA GLU A 387 -16.14 2.95 -7.97
C GLU A 387 -15.20 3.02 -9.18
N GLY A 388 -14.70 1.86 -9.62
CA GLY A 388 -13.67 1.77 -10.67
C GLY A 388 -12.28 2.28 -10.25
N GLY A 389 -12.08 2.61 -8.97
CA GLY A 389 -10.78 2.93 -8.42
C GLY A 389 -10.03 1.69 -7.95
N ALA A 390 -8.77 1.56 -8.36
CA ALA A 390 -7.80 0.64 -7.77
C ALA A 390 -7.08 1.31 -6.59
N HIS A 391 -5.85 0.90 -6.27
CA HIS A 391 -5.11 1.37 -5.09
C HIS A 391 -4.84 2.89 -5.16
N HIS A 392 -5.41 3.65 -4.22
CA HIS A 392 -5.26 5.11 -4.05
C HIS A 392 -5.33 5.94 -5.36
N LEU A 393 -6.29 5.64 -6.25
CA LEU A 393 -6.48 6.37 -7.52
C LEU A 393 -6.73 7.88 -7.30
N ASP A 394 -7.39 8.25 -6.21
CA ASP A 394 -7.64 9.64 -5.80
C ASP A 394 -6.37 10.48 -5.64
N LEU A 395 -5.25 9.90 -5.22
CA LEU A 395 -3.99 10.63 -5.10
C LEU A 395 -3.30 10.92 -6.44
N ARG A 396 -3.62 10.15 -7.49
CA ARG A 396 -3.03 10.36 -8.81
C ARG A 396 -3.45 11.72 -9.40
N GLY A 397 -2.67 12.23 -10.34
CA GLY A 397 -3.06 13.43 -11.09
C GLY A 397 -4.33 13.19 -11.90
N SER A 398 -5.05 14.27 -12.19
CA SER A 398 -6.26 14.23 -13.01
C SER A 398 -5.94 13.77 -14.44
N ASP A 399 -6.76 12.86 -14.96
CA ASP A 399 -6.68 12.32 -16.32
C ASP A 399 -8.07 12.31 -16.96
N GLU A 400 -8.15 12.50 -18.28
CA GLU A 400 -9.42 12.50 -19.02
C GLU A 400 -10.17 11.16 -18.94
N ARG A 401 -9.48 10.08 -18.59
CA ARG A 401 -10.03 8.73 -18.44
C ARG A 401 -10.43 8.41 -17.00
N ASP A 402 -10.30 9.34 -16.07
CA ASP A 402 -10.74 9.15 -14.69
C ASP A 402 -12.25 8.80 -14.64
N PRO A 403 -12.64 7.72 -13.92
CA PRO A 403 -14.03 7.46 -13.61
C PRO A 403 -14.66 8.63 -12.87
N GLU A 404 -15.94 8.94 -13.15
CA GLU A 404 -16.64 10.01 -12.44
C GLU A 404 -16.58 9.87 -10.91
N SER A 405 -16.49 8.63 -10.41
CA SER A 405 -16.40 8.38 -8.98
C SER A 405 -15.14 8.99 -8.36
N VAL A 406 -13.97 8.90 -9.01
CA VAL A 406 -12.74 9.51 -8.45
C VAL A 406 -12.75 11.03 -8.60
N VAL A 407 -13.35 11.56 -9.68
CA VAL A 407 -13.55 13.00 -9.85
C VAL A 407 -14.39 13.57 -8.70
N ARG A 408 -15.48 12.87 -8.34
CA ARG A 408 -16.32 13.25 -7.18
C ARG A 408 -15.60 13.09 -5.84
N ALA A 409 -14.80 12.03 -5.67
CA ALA A 409 -14.01 11.80 -4.46
C ALA A 409 -13.00 12.93 -4.23
N ARG A 410 -12.20 13.27 -5.25
CA ARG A 410 -11.23 14.38 -5.20
C ARG A 410 -11.90 15.72 -4.91
N ALA A 411 -13.08 15.98 -5.49
CA ALA A 411 -13.83 17.20 -5.19
C ALA A 411 -14.28 17.27 -3.71
N PHE A 412 -14.75 16.15 -3.15
CA PHE A 412 -15.13 16.06 -1.74
C PHE A 412 -13.91 16.22 -0.82
N GLU A 413 -12.80 15.56 -1.13
CA GLU A 413 -11.53 15.69 -0.40
C GLU A 413 -11.03 17.13 -0.41
N ALA A 414 -11.01 17.76 -1.59
CA ALA A 414 -10.61 19.15 -1.76
C ALA A 414 -11.51 20.10 -0.96
N GLU A 415 -12.83 19.84 -0.89
CA GLU A 415 -13.78 20.62 -0.11
C GLU A 415 -13.51 20.52 1.40
N TRP A 416 -13.29 19.32 1.94
CA TRP A 416 -13.00 19.17 3.37
C TRP A 416 -11.65 19.75 3.76
N ILE A 417 -10.62 19.51 2.94
CA ILE A 417 -9.30 20.12 3.11
C ILE A 417 -9.40 21.65 3.08
N ALA A 418 -10.22 22.22 2.20
CA ALA A 418 -10.53 23.66 2.18
C ALA A 418 -11.03 24.17 3.53
N ARG A 419 -12.03 23.46 4.08
CA ARG A 419 -12.72 23.85 5.30
C ARG A 419 -11.75 23.79 6.48
N TRP A 420 -10.95 22.74 6.58
CA TRP A 420 -9.98 22.55 7.66
C TRP A 420 -8.81 23.53 7.62
N THR A 421 -8.45 24.01 6.42
CA THR A 421 -7.35 24.96 6.22
C THR A 421 -7.80 26.42 6.19
N ALA A 422 -9.09 26.71 6.25
CA ALA A 422 -9.62 28.06 6.21
C ALA A 422 -9.16 28.91 7.43
N SER A 423 -8.85 30.19 7.18
CA SER A 423 -8.43 31.13 8.23
C SER A 423 -9.52 31.28 9.31
N GLY A 424 -9.14 31.10 10.58
CA GLY A 424 -10.06 31.19 11.72
C GLY A 424 -10.76 29.88 12.09
N PHE A 425 -10.65 28.83 11.28
CA PHE A 425 -11.19 27.51 11.60
C PHE A 425 -10.55 26.95 12.88
N GLY A 426 -11.37 26.55 13.85
CA GLY A 426 -10.93 25.92 15.10
C GLY A 426 -10.43 26.84 16.22
N LYS A 427 -10.57 28.18 16.13
CA LYS A 427 -10.19 29.10 17.22
C LYS A 427 -11.12 29.04 18.46
N ASP A 428 -12.32 28.46 18.34
CA ASP A 428 -13.35 28.48 19.39
C ASP A 428 -13.81 27.10 19.89
N LYS A 429 -13.13 26.00 19.53
CA LYS A 429 -13.52 24.66 19.99
C LYS A 429 -12.42 24.05 20.86
N GLU A 430 -12.57 24.18 22.18
CA GLU A 430 -11.99 23.22 23.11
C GLU A 430 -12.41 21.81 22.65
N MET A 431 -11.46 21.02 22.18
CA MET A 431 -11.68 19.59 21.98
C MET A 431 -11.91 18.97 23.35
N LYS A 432 -13.18 18.73 23.70
CA LYS A 432 -13.53 17.85 24.81
C LYS A 432 -13.14 16.42 24.40
N TYR A 433 -11.92 16.02 24.73
CA TYR A 433 -11.52 14.63 24.69
C TYR A 433 -12.34 13.89 25.75
N SER A 434 -13.47 13.29 25.39
CA SER A 434 -13.97 12.14 26.13
C SER A 434 -13.18 10.94 25.63
N TRP A 435 -12.49 10.24 26.51
CA TRP A 435 -11.89 8.93 26.23
C TRP A 435 -12.90 7.85 26.66
N PRO A 436 -13.70 7.25 25.76
CA PRO A 436 -14.64 6.19 26.13
C PRO A 436 -13.94 4.87 26.52
N TRP A 437 -12.67 4.70 26.15
CA TRP A 437 -12.08 3.37 25.92
C TRP A 437 -11.35 2.74 27.11
N TYR A 438 -11.25 3.43 28.24
CA TYR A 438 -10.70 2.84 29.47
C TYR A 438 -11.72 2.89 30.61
N LYS A 439 -12.75 2.04 30.53
CA LYS A 439 -13.34 1.50 31.76
C LYS A 439 -12.47 0.32 32.19
N PHE A 440 -11.41 0.59 32.95
CA PHE A 440 -10.78 -0.46 33.75
C PHE A 440 -11.82 -0.96 34.76
N GLN A 441 -12.57 -2.00 34.41
CA GLN A 441 -13.21 -2.82 35.42
C GLN A 441 -12.14 -3.74 35.99
N ILE A 442 -11.47 -3.26 37.04
CA ILE A 442 -10.70 -4.12 37.93
C ILE A 442 -11.74 -4.97 38.65
N GLY A 443 -12.00 -6.17 38.15
CA GLY A 443 -12.74 -7.18 38.90
C GLY A 443 -11.96 -7.48 40.18
N SER A 444 -12.57 -7.22 41.33
CA SER A 444 -12.03 -7.69 42.60
C SER A 444 -12.01 -9.21 42.56
N ALA A 445 -10.82 -9.81 42.60
CA ALA A 445 -10.68 -11.20 42.95
C ALA A 445 -11.11 -11.36 44.42
N THR A 446 -12.25 -12.00 44.64
CA THR A 446 -12.65 -12.59 45.93
C THR A 446 -12.70 -14.10 45.78
#